data_AF-A0A6B3HLK2-F1
#
_entry.id   AF-A0A6B3HLK2-F1
#
_cell.length_a   1.000
_cell.length_b   1.000
_cell.length_c   1.000
_cell.angle_alpha   90.00
_cell.angle_beta   90.00
_cell.angle_gamma   90.00
#
_symmetry.space_group_name_H-M   'P 1'
#
loop_
_entity.id
_entity.type
_entity.pdbx_description
1 polymer ?
#
loop_
_entity_poly.entity_id
_entity_poly.type
_entity_poly.pdbx_seq_one_letter_code
_entity_poly.pdbx_strand_id
1 'polypeptide(L)'
;LDRTTALDIRSRRIPVDYASHSAHVEDIRTELLAQLDGVTPRPSAVPFYSTVSGALLEDTSVLDADYWYRNLRGTVRFEQAT
;
A
#
# COMPACT_ATOMS: atom_id res chain seq x y z
N LEU A 1 16.72 -14.13 8.97
CA LEU A 1 16.47 -15.52 8.52
C LEU A 1 16.89 -16.49 9.61
N ASP A 2 18.04 -16.28 10.24
CA ASP A 2 18.55 -17.14 11.32
C ASP A 2 17.57 -17.35 12.47
N ARG A 3 16.90 -16.28 12.95
CA ARG A 3 15.88 -16.37 13.99
C ARG A 3 14.69 -17.25 13.61
N THR A 4 14.19 -17.12 12.38
CA THR A 4 13.05 -17.90 11.89
C THR A 4 13.47 -19.35 11.62
N THR A 5 14.68 -19.57 11.11
CA THR A 5 15.28 -20.91 10.97
C THR A 5 15.41 -21.63 12.31
N ALA A 6 15.89 -20.95 13.35
CA ALA A 6 15.99 -21.53 14.70
C ALA A 6 14.63 -21.93 15.31
N LEU A 7 13.52 -21.38 14.78
CA LEU A 7 12.15 -21.69 15.18
C LEU A 7 11.45 -22.66 14.22
N ASP A 8 12.16 -23.24 13.24
CA ASP A 8 11.59 -24.07 12.18
C ASP A 8 10.49 -23.38 11.35
N ILE A 9 10.58 -22.04 11.24
CA ILE A 9 9.65 -21.22 10.45
C ILE A 9 10.26 -20.97 9.06
N ARG A 10 9.57 -21.44 8.02
CA ARG A 10 9.95 -21.15 6.63
C ARG A 10 9.90 -19.65 6.36
N SER A 11 11.03 -19.12 5.88
CA SER A 11 11.16 -17.71 5.51
C SER A 11 12.07 -17.59 4.29
N ARG A 12 11.89 -16.54 3.48
CA ARG A 12 12.76 -16.23 2.34
C ARG A 12 12.92 -14.73 2.20
N ARG A 13 14.05 -14.30 1.68
CA ARG A 13 14.22 -12.91 1.26
C ARG A 13 13.40 -12.67 -0.01
N ILE A 14 12.74 -11.52 -0.08
CA ILE A 14 12.11 -11.05 -1.31
C ILE A 14 13.18 -10.24 -2.07
N PRO A 15 13.46 -10.55 -3.35
CA PRO A 15 14.46 -9.84 -4.13
C PRO A 15 13.89 -8.49 -4.60
N VAL A 16 13.85 -7.53 -3.67
CA VAL A 16 13.46 -6.15 -3.90
C VAL A 16 14.51 -5.23 -3.28
N ASP A 17 14.69 -4.07 -3.87
CA ASP A 17 15.70 -3.06 -3.57
C ASP A 17 15.24 -2.03 -2.52
N TYR A 18 13.96 -2.03 -2.13
CA TYR A 18 13.42 -1.17 -1.09
C TYR A 18 12.37 -1.86 -0.21
N ALA A 19 12.12 -1.29 0.96
CA ALA A 19 11.17 -1.81 1.95
C ALA A 19 9.83 -1.05 1.89
N SER A 20 8.98 -1.37 0.91
CA SER A 20 7.60 -0.86 0.84
C SER A 20 6.79 -1.24 2.09
N HIS A 21 5.67 -0.55 2.32
CA HIS A 21 4.73 -0.81 3.42
C HIS A 21 5.36 -0.71 4.82
N SER A 22 6.40 0.13 4.95
CA SER A 22 7.16 0.32 6.17
C SER A 22 7.50 1.80 6.38
N ALA A 23 8.03 2.14 7.56
CA ALA A 23 8.46 3.51 7.87
C ALA A 23 9.53 4.05 6.91
N HIS A 24 10.28 3.18 6.20
CA HIS A 24 11.25 3.61 5.18
C HIS A 24 10.63 4.42 4.03
N VAL A 25 9.31 4.31 3.83
CA VAL A 25 8.58 5.08 2.80
C VAL A 25 8.35 6.53 3.23
N GLU A 26 8.45 6.87 4.52
CA GLU A 26 8.14 8.21 5.02
C GLU A 26 9.06 9.29 4.44
N ASP A 27 10.31 8.92 4.12
CA ASP A 27 11.33 9.80 3.53
C ASP A 27 10.91 10.39 2.18
N ILE A 28 10.08 9.68 1.41
CA ILE A 28 9.62 10.12 0.08
C ILE A 28 8.21 10.71 0.10
N ARG A 29 7.58 10.90 1.27
CA ARG A 29 6.18 11.34 1.35
C ARG A 29 5.94 12.65 0.60
N THR A 30 6.74 13.68 0.92
CA THR A 30 6.56 15.02 0.36
C THR A 30 6.76 15.03 -1.15
N GLU A 31 7.79 14.34 -1.64
CA GLU A 31 8.06 14.21 -3.07
C GLU A 31 6.91 13.48 -3.78
N LEU A 32 6.45 12.37 -3.23
CA LEU A 32 5.34 11.59 -3.81
C LEU A 32 4.06 12.41 -3.91
N LEU A 33 3.69 13.14 -2.85
CA LEU A 33 2.50 14.00 -2.86
C LEU A 33 2.62 15.09 -3.93
N ALA A 34 3.78 15.74 -4.05
CA ALA A 34 4.02 16.76 -5.06
C ALA A 34 3.94 16.20 -6.49
N GLN A 35 4.47 14.99 -6.73
CA GLN A 35 4.39 14.33 -8.04
C GLN A 35 2.96 13.92 -8.41
N LEU A 36 2.07 13.72 -7.43
CA LEU A 36 0.70 13.26 -7.64
C LEU A 36 -0.36 14.37 -7.54
N ASP A 37 0.02 15.62 -7.26
CA ASP A 37 -0.91 16.76 -7.05
C ASP A 37 -1.89 16.99 -8.22
N GLY A 38 -1.48 16.66 -9.45
CA GLY A 38 -2.33 16.78 -10.63
C GLY A 38 -3.30 15.61 -10.88
N VAL A 39 -3.26 14.56 -10.06
CA VAL A 39 -4.15 13.39 -10.24
C VAL A 39 -5.54 13.75 -9.74
N THR A 40 -6.52 13.72 -10.66
CA THR A 40 -7.95 13.92 -10.32
C THR A 40 -8.69 12.58 -10.41
N PRO A 41 -8.93 11.90 -9.27
CA PRO A 41 -9.65 10.64 -9.25
C PRO A 41 -11.12 10.85 -9.64
N ARG A 42 -11.76 9.78 -10.12
CA ARG A 42 -13.16 9.82 -10.57
C ARG A 42 -13.93 8.63 -10.02
N PRO A 43 -15.27 8.73 -9.93
CA PRO A 43 -16.10 7.56 -9.65
C PRO A 43 -15.82 6.44 -10.64
N SER A 44 -15.58 5.24 -10.12
CA SER A 44 -15.36 4.02 -10.87
C SER A 44 -16.71 3.38 -11.17
N ALA A 45 -16.92 2.92 -12.40
CA ALA A 45 -18.08 2.11 -12.75
C ALA A 45 -17.94 0.65 -12.26
N VAL A 46 -16.75 0.24 -11.85
CA VAL A 46 -16.42 -1.10 -11.37
C VAL A 46 -16.11 -1.05 -9.87
N PRO A 47 -16.65 -1.97 -9.05
CA PRO A 47 -16.35 -2.05 -7.62
C PRO A 47 -14.84 -2.07 -7.36
N PHE A 48 -14.38 -1.21 -6.45
CA PHE A 48 -12.98 -1.13 -6.05
C PHE A 48 -12.82 -1.62 -4.61
N TYR A 49 -12.27 -2.81 -4.43
CA TYR A 49 -11.93 -3.32 -3.11
C TYR A 49 -10.52 -2.86 -2.76
N SER A 50 -10.42 -1.91 -1.83
CA SER A 50 -9.14 -1.36 -1.41
C SER A 50 -8.45 -2.31 -0.44
N THR A 51 -7.21 -2.68 -0.71
CA THR A 51 -6.34 -3.38 0.24
C THR A 51 -5.74 -2.46 1.31
N VAL A 52 -5.99 -1.15 1.22
CA VAL A 52 -5.60 -0.20 2.29
C VAL A 52 -6.61 -0.25 3.43
N SER A 53 -7.91 -0.16 3.11
CA SER A 53 -8.99 -0.33 4.08
C SER A 53 -9.32 -1.80 4.35
N GLY A 54 -9.05 -2.70 3.40
CA GLY A 54 -9.46 -4.10 3.44
C GLY A 54 -10.96 -4.27 3.16
N ALA A 55 -11.56 -3.39 2.37
CA ALA A 55 -13.01 -3.40 2.10
C ALA A 55 -13.35 -2.75 0.75
N LEU A 56 -14.60 -2.91 0.31
CA LEU A 56 -15.16 -2.14 -0.79
C LEU A 56 -15.06 -0.64 -0.49
N LEU A 57 -14.56 0.12 -1.46
CA LEU A 57 -14.52 1.57 -1.41
C LEU A 57 -15.72 2.14 -2.19
N GLU A 58 -16.71 2.65 -1.46
CA GLU A 58 -17.95 3.19 -2.01
C GLU A 58 -17.73 4.41 -2.91
N ASP A 59 -16.76 5.26 -2.55
CA ASP A 59 -16.40 6.45 -3.30
C ASP A 59 -14.94 6.37 -3.74
N THR A 60 -14.71 6.12 -5.03
CA THR A 60 -13.36 6.08 -5.60
C THR A 60 -12.81 7.45 -6.00
N SER A 61 -13.58 8.53 -5.83
CA SER A 61 -13.06 9.89 -6.03
C SER A 61 -12.02 10.27 -4.96
N VAL A 62 -11.93 9.49 -3.87
CA VAL A 62 -10.94 9.64 -2.80
C VAL A 62 -9.60 8.95 -3.07
N LEU A 63 -9.39 8.36 -4.26
CA LEU A 63 -8.14 7.69 -4.66
C LEU A 63 -7.06 8.72 -5.08
N ASP A 64 -6.87 9.72 -4.23
CA ASP A 64 -5.99 10.87 -4.41
C ASP A 64 -4.51 10.58 -4.07
N ALA A 65 -3.66 11.60 -4.14
CA ALA A 65 -2.24 11.50 -3.80
C ALA A 65 -2.01 10.92 -2.39
N ASP A 66 -2.80 11.36 -1.40
CA ASP A 66 -2.71 10.85 -0.03
C ASP A 66 -3.12 9.38 0.05
N TYR A 67 -4.13 8.93 -0.72
CA TYR A 67 -4.48 7.51 -0.82
C TYR A 67 -3.31 6.68 -1.33
N TRP A 68 -2.66 7.12 -2.41
CA TRP A 68 -1.54 6.38 -2.99
C TRP A 68 -0.31 6.38 -2.06
N TYR A 69 -0.05 7.47 -1.33
CA TYR A 69 0.94 7.46 -0.26
C TYR A 69 0.56 6.45 0.85
N ARG A 70 -0.69 6.45 1.33
CA ARG A 70 -1.17 5.47 2.32
C ARG A 70 -1.05 4.04 1.83
N ASN A 71 -1.29 3.79 0.54
CA ASN A 71 -1.12 2.46 -0.06
C ASN A 71 0.34 2.02 -0.04
N LEU A 72 1.27 2.90 -0.43
CA LEU A 72 2.70 2.59 -0.43
C LEU A 72 3.27 2.44 0.99
N ARG A 73 2.79 3.24 1.94
CA ARG A 73 3.27 3.27 3.34
C ARG A 73 2.61 2.21 4.23
N GLY A 74 1.33 1.92 4.00
CA GLY A 74 0.50 1.07 4.85
C GLY A 74 0.57 -0.41 4.48
N THR A 75 0.12 -1.27 5.40
CA THR A 75 -0.01 -2.71 5.18
C THR A 75 -1.04 -3.02 4.10
N VAL A 76 -0.70 -3.93 3.18
CA VAL A 76 -1.63 -4.48 2.19
C VAL A 76 -2.51 -5.55 2.85
N ARG A 77 -3.79 -5.24 3.11
CA ARG A 77 -4.79 -6.14 3.72
C ARG A 77 -5.48 -7.01 2.67
N PHE A 78 -4.69 -7.79 1.92
CA PHE A 78 -5.20 -8.53 0.77
C PHE A 78 -6.31 -9.53 1.11
N GLU A 79 -6.14 -10.29 2.20
CA GLU A 79 -7.12 -11.30 2.63
C GLU A 79 -8.48 -10.69 3.01
N GLN A 80 -8.49 -9.46 3.54
CA GLN A 80 -9.72 -8.80 4.01
C GLN A 80 -10.52 -8.18 2.85
N ALA A 81 -9.86 -7.84 1.74
CA ALA A 81 -10.46 -7.15 0.61
C ALA A 81 -11.27 -8.11 -0.28
N THR A 82 -12.46 -8.51 0.18
CA THR A 82 -13.41 -9.41 -0.49
C THR A 82 -14.77 -8.78 -0.73
#